data_AF-A0A7S2PQS2-F1
#
_entry.id   AF-A0A7S2PQS2-F1
#
_cell.length_a   1.000
_cell.length_b   1.000
_cell.length_c   1.000
_cell.angle_alpha   90.00
_cell.angle_beta   90.00
_cell.angle_gamma   90.00
#
_symmetry.space_group_name_H-M   'P 1'
#
loop_
_entity.id
_entity.type
_entity.pdbx_description
1 polymer ?
#
loop_
_entity_poly.entity_id
_entity_poly.type
_entity_poly.pdbx_seq_one_letter_code
_entity_poly.pdbx_strand_id
1 'polypeptide(L)'
;MNAESNTSSNADIQTRLLQIGIEPHDEWLAACKDHISRNNKNNNAENIDDILQEILHADLRCIVRGIDSYNTAQTAASTLLRQTISKSIPLLQNEHTNNNNNNKNSNGEQQIKSTNNYKQQLPASFRLCVQIEELLDVSLNAETRLKYGPMDAVNPTPVGDQRNRCLKLLFSDGYMHMLAEHTRTDNDNMPAMVAMEVSPIRDLSTHSQAGIKILLRGPIDVRFGVLHLHEGNVIVLGGCVAELVEVQKQAHEQAKRTAGFGVDATVRALVSNHTTDDVDADGNGEDYVADESEQA
;
A
#
# COMPACT_ATOMS: atom_id res chain seq x y z
N MET A 1 39.34 -9.87 22.81
CA MET A 1 38.36 -9.92 23.91
C MET A 1 37.30 -8.80 23.80
N ASN A 2 36.85 -8.42 22.59
CA ASN A 2 35.86 -7.33 22.39
C ASN A 2 34.57 -7.81 21.68
N ALA A 3 34.29 -9.11 21.65
CA ALA A 3 33.11 -9.65 20.95
C ALA A 3 31.82 -9.60 21.79
N GLU A 4 31.93 -9.58 23.13
CA GLU A 4 30.77 -9.67 24.03
C GLU A 4 30.03 -8.34 24.24
N SER A 5 30.64 -7.19 23.95
CA SER A 5 29.98 -5.88 24.07
C SER A 5 29.07 -5.55 22.87
N ASN A 6 29.38 -6.05 21.67
CA ASN A 6 28.65 -5.70 20.45
C ASN A 6 27.35 -6.52 20.28
N THR A 7 27.29 -7.74 20.80
CA THR A 7 26.09 -8.58 20.73
C THR A 7 24.93 -8.03 21.56
N SER A 8 25.22 -7.40 22.70
CA SER A 8 24.20 -6.80 23.57
C SER A 8 23.52 -5.57 22.94
N SER A 9 24.25 -4.78 22.14
CA SER A 9 23.70 -3.61 21.42
C SER A 9 22.73 -4.05 20.31
N ASN A 10 23.11 -5.08 19.55
CA ASN A 10 22.29 -5.59 18.44
C ASN A 10 20.96 -6.19 18.91
N ALA A 11 20.99 -6.96 20.00
CA ALA A 11 19.79 -7.54 20.58
C ALA A 11 18.81 -6.48 21.10
N ASP A 12 19.32 -5.37 21.65
CA ASP A 12 18.48 -4.26 22.10
C ASP A 12 17.82 -3.52 20.92
N ILE A 13 18.59 -3.23 19.86
CA ILE A 13 18.05 -2.61 18.63
C ILE A 13 16.94 -3.48 18.03
N GLN A 14 17.20 -4.77 17.83
CA GLN A 14 16.20 -5.69 17.29
C GLN A 14 14.95 -5.76 18.19
N THR A 15 15.13 -5.82 19.51
CA THR A 15 14.01 -5.83 20.46
C THR A 15 13.15 -4.57 20.32
N ARG A 16 13.76 -3.40 20.16
CA ARG A 16 13.05 -2.13 19.98
C ARG A 16 12.36 -2.02 18.62
N LEU A 17 12.98 -2.53 17.55
CA LEU A 17 12.35 -2.59 16.22
C LEU A 17 11.15 -3.56 16.21
N LEU A 18 11.24 -4.68 16.93
CA LEU A 18 10.13 -5.61 17.11
C LEU A 18 8.94 -4.97 17.85
N GLN A 19 9.16 -4.00 18.74
CA GLN A 19 8.06 -3.27 19.41
C GLN A 19 7.20 -2.45 18.42
N ILE A 20 7.77 -2.03 17.29
CA ILE A 20 7.04 -1.39 16.19
C ILE A 20 6.66 -2.38 15.07
N GLY A 21 6.90 -3.68 15.29
CA GLY A 21 6.55 -4.75 14.36
C GLY A 21 7.40 -4.76 13.09
N ILE A 22 8.64 -4.26 13.15
CA ILE A 22 9.62 -4.38 12.05
C ILE A 22 10.66 -5.40 12.46
N GLU A 23 10.93 -6.35 11.58
CA GLU A 23 12.05 -7.27 11.69
C GLU A 23 12.88 -7.11 10.41
N PRO A 24 13.90 -6.23 10.40
CA PRO A 24 14.78 -6.07 9.25
C PRO A 24 15.59 -7.34 9.02
N HIS A 25 15.90 -7.62 7.76
CA HIS A 25 16.83 -8.69 7.42
C HIS A 25 18.24 -8.36 7.95
N ASP A 26 18.95 -9.37 8.45
CA ASP A 26 20.27 -9.18 9.07
C ASP A 26 21.28 -8.50 8.12
N GLU A 27 21.25 -8.87 6.84
CA GLU A 27 22.11 -8.25 5.81
C GLU A 27 21.80 -6.77 5.61
N TRP A 28 20.52 -6.40 5.56
CA TRP A 28 20.10 -5.01 5.44
C TRP A 28 20.55 -4.22 6.68
N LEU A 29 20.35 -4.78 7.87
CA LEU A 29 20.73 -4.14 9.13
C LEU A 29 22.26 -3.95 9.24
N ALA A 30 23.04 -4.94 8.81
CA ALA A 30 24.50 -4.84 8.76
C ALA A 30 24.95 -3.74 7.77
N ALA A 31 24.37 -3.72 6.56
CA ALA A 31 24.67 -2.70 5.55
C ALA A 31 24.27 -1.29 6.01
N CYS A 32 23.13 -1.15 6.69
CA CYS A 32 22.65 0.10 7.28
C CYS A 32 23.64 0.63 8.34
N LYS A 33 24.12 -0.23 9.24
CA LYS A 33 25.11 0.15 10.25
C LYS A 33 26.44 0.58 9.66
N ASP A 34 26.90 -0.13 8.64
CA ASP A 34 28.10 0.24 7.88
C ASP A 34 27.92 1.61 7.21
N HIS A 35 26.73 1.87 6.63
CA HIS A 35 26.40 3.16 6.02
C HIS A 35 26.43 4.30 7.04
N ILE A 36 25.73 4.15 8.17
CA ILE A 36 25.68 5.13 9.25
C ILE A 36 27.10 5.40 9.79
N SER A 37 27.90 4.35 10.01
CA SER A 37 29.27 4.48 10.53
C SER A 37 30.20 5.25 9.59
N ARG A 38 30.02 5.11 8.27
CA ARG A 38 30.81 5.86 7.27
C ARG A 38 30.45 7.34 7.23
N ASN A 39 29.17 7.67 7.45
CA ASN A 39 28.67 9.05 7.42
C ASN A 39 28.91 9.77 8.75
N ASN A 40 28.77 9.08 9.88
CA ASN A 40 28.93 9.62 11.23
C ASN A 40 30.37 9.45 11.76
N LYS A 41 31.35 10.05 11.06
CA LYS A 41 32.79 9.96 11.39
C LYS A 41 33.18 10.38 12.82
N ASN A 42 32.28 11.01 13.58
CA ASN A 42 32.56 11.59 14.91
C ASN A 42 31.80 10.94 16.07
N ASN A 43 30.87 10.00 15.85
CA ASN A 43 30.07 9.38 16.91
C ASN A 43 30.18 7.85 16.86
N ASN A 44 30.78 7.26 17.89
CA ASN A 44 31.00 5.81 18.02
C ASN A 44 29.79 5.03 18.57
N ALA A 45 28.65 5.69 18.80
CA ALA A 45 27.46 5.03 19.33
C ALA A 45 26.48 4.75 18.19
N GLU A 46 26.22 3.47 17.92
CA GLU A 46 25.11 3.02 17.08
C GLU A 46 23.80 3.54 17.69
N ASN A 47 23.26 4.63 17.16
CA ASN A 47 21.98 5.16 17.61
C ASN A 47 20.84 4.49 16.83
N ILE A 48 19.88 3.91 17.55
CA ILE A 48 18.67 3.37 16.94
C ILE A 48 17.88 4.42 16.17
N ASP A 49 17.96 5.69 16.57
CA ASP A 49 17.24 6.76 15.88
C ASP A 49 17.76 6.95 14.46
N ASP A 50 19.07 6.75 14.23
CA ASP A 50 19.66 6.80 12.89
C ASP A 50 19.17 5.60 12.04
N ILE A 51 19.08 4.41 12.64
CA ILE A 51 18.54 3.22 11.96
C ILE A 51 17.06 3.40 11.62
N LEU A 52 16.27 3.94 12.54
CA LEU A 52 14.86 4.26 12.29
C LEU A 52 14.74 5.29 11.18
N GLN A 53 15.60 6.30 11.15
CA GLN A 53 15.62 7.30 10.08
C GLN A 53 15.86 6.65 8.72
N GLU A 54 16.82 5.72 8.61
CA GLU A 54 17.04 4.93 7.38
C GLU A 54 15.80 4.09 7.01
N ILE A 55 15.15 3.45 7.99
CA ILE A 55 13.92 2.67 7.77
C ILE A 55 12.78 3.54 7.22
N LEU A 56 12.62 4.77 7.70
CA LEU A 56 11.56 5.67 7.26
C LEU A 56 11.68 5.99 5.77
N HIS A 57 12.92 6.05 5.24
CA HIS A 57 13.20 6.44 3.87
C HIS A 57 13.52 5.30 2.90
N ALA A 58 13.74 4.09 3.40
CA ALA A 58 13.91 2.90 2.56
C ALA A 58 12.57 2.23 2.22
N ASP A 59 12.52 1.55 1.09
CA ASP A 59 11.40 0.68 0.74
C ASP A 59 11.32 -0.49 1.72
N LEU A 60 10.19 -0.65 2.40
CA LEU A 60 9.99 -1.72 3.40
C LEU A 60 10.25 -3.11 2.82
N ARG A 61 10.06 -3.30 1.51
CA ARG A 61 10.37 -4.55 0.80
C ARG A 61 11.87 -4.85 0.81
N CYS A 62 12.73 -3.85 0.74
CA CYS A 62 14.19 -4.00 0.79
C CYS A 62 14.70 -4.19 2.23
N ILE A 63 13.93 -3.72 3.22
CA ILE A 63 14.29 -3.81 4.64
C ILE A 63 14.05 -5.21 5.17
N VAL A 64 12.86 -5.76 4.92
CA VAL A 64 12.41 -7.00 5.57
C VAL A 64 12.68 -8.26 4.73
N ARG A 65 13.04 -8.11 3.45
CA ARG A 65 13.41 -9.23 2.58
C ARG A 65 14.92 -9.37 2.51
N GLY A 66 15.38 -10.63 2.49
CA GLY A 66 16.75 -10.94 2.07
C GLY A 66 16.91 -10.79 0.57
N ILE A 67 18.11 -10.43 0.12
CA ILE A 67 18.46 -10.19 -1.30
C ILE A 67 18.18 -11.45 -2.14
N ASP A 68 18.36 -12.63 -1.55
CA ASP A 68 18.28 -13.93 -2.25
C ASP A 68 17.11 -14.82 -1.80
N SER A 69 16.22 -14.33 -0.92
CA SER A 69 15.27 -15.22 -0.25
C SER A 69 13.87 -15.19 -0.89
N TYR A 70 13.58 -16.22 -1.68
CA TYR A 70 12.21 -16.58 -2.08
C TYR A 70 11.34 -16.95 -0.86
N ASN A 71 11.97 -17.35 0.25
CA ASN A 71 11.33 -17.65 1.53
C ASN A 71 11.61 -16.53 2.52
N THR A 72 10.97 -15.37 2.33
CA THR A 72 11.01 -14.33 3.36
C THR A 72 10.21 -14.82 4.56
N ALA A 73 10.87 -14.99 5.72
CA ALA A 73 10.19 -15.30 6.97
C ALA A 73 9.25 -14.13 7.30
N GLN A 74 7.94 -14.38 7.27
CA GLN A 74 6.94 -13.40 7.68
C GLN A 74 6.95 -13.29 9.20
N THR A 75 6.85 -12.06 9.72
CA THR A 75 6.61 -11.87 11.16
C THR A 75 5.25 -12.44 11.54
N ALA A 76 5.10 -12.87 12.79
CA ALA A 76 3.81 -13.30 13.32
C ALA A 76 2.72 -12.23 13.15
N ALA A 77 3.08 -10.94 13.23
CA ALA A 77 2.18 -9.82 12.99
C ALA A 77 1.76 -9.71 11.51
N SER A 78 2.69 -9.80 10.56
CA SER A 78 2.37 -9.82 9.12
C SER A 78 1.46 -11.01 8.77
N THR A 79 1.80 -12.21 9.24
CA THR A 79 0.96 -13.41 9.02
C THR A 79 -0.44 -13.23 9.62
N LEU A 80 -0.54 -12.70 10.84
CA LEU A 80 -1.83 -12.45 11.50
C LEU A 80 -2.66 -11.42 10.72
N LEU A 81 -2.06 -10.33 10.25
CA LEU A 81 -2.72 -9.32 9.41
C LEU A 81 -3.34 -9.99 8.18
N ARG A 82 -2.53 -10.74 7.43
CA ARG A 82 -2.94 -11.37 6.17
C ARG A 82 -4.03 -12.41 6.40
N GLN A 83 -3.88 -13.29 7.40
CA GLN A 83 -4.92 -14.25 7.75
C GLN A 83 -6.24 -13.57 8.14
N THR A 84 -6.17 -12.45 8.84
CA THR A 84 -7.37 -11.68 9.24
C THR A 84 -8.05 -11.06 8.02
N ILE A 85 -7.28 -10.49 7.09
CA ILE A 85 -7.79 -9.99 5.80
C ILE A 85 -8.46 -11.14 5.03
N SER A 86 -7.77 -12.26 4.81
CA SER A 86 -8.30 -13.40 4.05
C SER A 86 -9.60 -13.95 4.66
N LYS A 87 -9.68 -14.07 5.99
CA LYS A 87 -10.91 -14.53 6.69
C LYS A 87 -12.07 -13.54 6.58
N SER A 88 -11.80 -12.27 6.32
CA SER A 88 -12.83 -11.22 6.19
C SER A 88 -13.38 -11.09 4.76
N ILE A 89 -12.75 -11.72 3.77
CA ILE A 89 -13.20 -11.71 2.38
C ILE A 89 -14.26 -12.81 2.19
N PRO A 90 -15.44 -12.49 1.65
CA PRO A 90 -16.40 -13.51 1.27
C PRO A 90 -15.76 -14.40 0.20
N LEU A 91 -15.56 -15.68 0.51
CA LEU A 91 -15.32 -16.65 -0.55
C LEU A 91 -16.58 -16.64 -1.41
N LEU A 92 -16.46 -16.28 -2.69
CA LEU A 92 -17.45 -16.65 -3.68
C LEU A 92 -17.46 -18.18 -3.70
N GLN A 93 -18.32 -18.78 -2.88
CA GLN A 93 -18.60 -20.20 -2.96
C GLN A 93 -19.24 -20.41 -4.34
N ASN A 94 -18.42 -20.82 -5.31
CA ASN A 94 -18.91 -21.64 -6.40
C ASN A 94 -19.36 -22.96 -5.78
N GLU A 95 -20.55 -22.96 -5.17
CA GLU A 95 -21.34 -24.17 -4.99
C GLU A 95 -21.84 -24.61 -6.37
N HIS A 96 -20.92 -25.11 -7.20
CA HIS A 96 -21.25 -26.21 -8.10
C HIS A 96 -21.11 -27.50 -7.33
N THR A 97 -21.91 -27.60 -6.26
CA THR A 97 -22.30 -28.88 -5.70
C THR A 97 -23.14 -29.54 -6.79
N ASN A 98 -22.51 -30.39 -7.59
CA ASN A 98 -23.19 -31.33 -8.47
C ASN A 98 -24.13 -32.17 -7.59
N ASN A 99 -25.38 -31.74 -7.50
CA ASN A 99 -26.48 -32.47 -6.89
C ASN A 99 -26.79 -33.71 -7.74
N ASN A 100 -25.97 -34.75 -7.61
CA ASN A 100 -26.40 -36.09 -7.93
C ASN A 100 -27.24 -36.59 -6.75
N ASN A 101 -28.54 -36.38 -6.89
CA ASN A 101 -29.60 -37.00 -6.10
C ASN A 101 -29.36 -38.49 -5.90
N ASN A 102 -29.21 -38.90 -4.65
CA ASN A 102 -29.80 -40.12 -4.11
C ASN A 102 -29.47 -40.26 -2.61
N ASN A 103 -30.28 -39.68 -1.72
CA ASN A 103 -30.86 -40.50 -0.65
C ASN A 103 -31.99 -39.84 0.13
N LYS A 104 -32.91 -40.70 0.56
CA LYS A 104 -34.18 -40.45 1.23
C LYS A 104 -34.03 -39.97 2.68
N ASN A 105 -35.06 -39.25 3.11
CA ASN A 105 -35.62 -39.16 4.46
C ASN A 105 -34.72 -38.66 5.61
N SER A 106 -35.01 -37.44 6.07
CA SER A 106 -35.43 -37.20 7.47
C SER A 106 -35.87 -35.75 7.66
N ASN A 107 -37.08 -35.57 8.19
CA ASN A 107 -37.58 -34.30 8.71
C ASN A 107 -36.69 -33.81 9.85
N GLY A 108 -35.98 -32.72 9.61
CA GLY A 108 -35.28 -31.95 10.63
C GLY A 108 -35.02 -30.56 10.06
N GLU A 109 -35.80 -29.57 10.51
CA GLU A 109 -35.53 -28.16 10.28
C GLU A 109 -34.17 -27.80 10.89
N GLN A 110 -33.09 -28.02 10.14
CA GLN A 110 -31.80 -27.42 10.45
C GLN A 110 -31.81 -26.02 9.84
N GLN A 111 -32.14 -25.03 10.68
CA GLN A 111 -31.81 -23.64 10.44
C GLN A 111 -30.31 -23.55 10.14
N ILE A 112 -29.94 -23.36 8.88
CA ILE A 112 -28.61 -22.92 8.48
C ILE A 112 -28.47 -21.46 8.94
N LYS A 113 -28.15 -21.25 10.22
CA LYS A 113 -27.60 -19.99 10.70
C LYS A 113 -26.13 -19.94 10.29
N SER A 114 -25.87 -19.74 9.00
CA SER A 114 -24.57 -19.25 8.55
C SER A 114 -24.46 -17.80 9.00
N THR A 115 -24.05 -17.58 10.25
CA THR A 115 -23.56 -16.27 10.68
C THR A 115 -22.23 -16.04 9.98
N ASN A 116 -22.28 -15.69 8.69
CA ASN A 116 -21.11 -15.29 7.92
C ASN A 116 -20.63 -13.94 8.46
N ASN A 117 -19.90 -13.99 9.57
CA ASN A 117 -19.35 -12.80 10.20
C ASN A 117 -18.06 -12.43 9.46
N TYR A 118 -18.21 -11.76 8.31
CA TYR A 118 -17.11 -11.21 7.53
C TYR A 118 -16.38 -10.06 8.27
N LYS A 119 -16.85 -9.70 9.47
CA LYS A 119 -16.14 -8.83 10.39
C LYS A 119 -15.14 -9.65 11.19
N GLN A 120 -13.86 -9.38 10.93
CA GLN A 120 -12.75 -9.85 11.74
C GLN A 120 -12.17 -8.68 12.53
N GLN A 121 -11.33 -8.96 13.52
CA GLN A 121 -10.65 -7.92 14.30
C GLN A 121 -9.25 -8.36 14.68
N LEU A 122 -8.28 -7.48 14.44
CA LEU A 122 -6.92 -7.65 14.95
C LEU A 122 -6.90 -7.35 16.46
N PRO A 123 -6.17 -8.13 17.28
CA PRO A 123 -6.21 -8.02 18.73
C PRO A 123 -5.55 -6.71 19.23
N ALA A 124 -5.88 -6.27 20.45
CA ALA A 124 -5.34 -5.03 21.04
C ALA A 124 -3.80 -4.97 21.14
N SER A 125 -3.14 -6.14 21.22
CA SER A 125 -1.68 -6.27 21.23
C SER A 125 -1.03 -6.14 19.85
N PHE A 126 -1.81 -6.14 18.77
CA PHE A 126 -1.29 -6.11 17.40
C PHE A 126 -0.47 -4.85 17.13
N ARG A 127 0.75 -5.00 16.62
CA ARG A 127 1.61 -3.91 16.17
C ARG A 127 2.30 -4.35 14.87
N LEU A 128 2.24 -3.50 13.86
CA LEU A 128 2.92 -3.74 12.59
C LEU A 128 3.17 -2.41 11.89
N CYS A 129 4.43 -2.12 11.57
CA CYS A 129 4.76 -1.03 10.67
C CYS A 129 4.46 -1.46 9.24
N VAL A 130 3.81 -0.58 8.49
CA VAL A 130 3.50 -0.78 7.07
C VAL A 130 3.88 0.46 6.28
N GLN A 131 4.08 0.26 4.98
CA GLN A 131 4.38 1.30 4.02
C GLN A 131 3.13 1.61 3.19
N ILE A 132 2.72 2.87 3.13
CA ILE A 132 1.65 3.31 2.22
C ILE A 132 2.25 3.48 0.82
N GLU A 133 1.69 2.77 -0.15
CA GLU A 133 2.08 2.88 -1.57
C GLU A 133 1.25 3.96 -2.28
N GLU A 134 -0.04 4.07 -1.95
CA GLU A 134 -0.96 5.03 -2.57
C GLU A 134 -2.04 5.50 -1.59
N LEU A 135 -2.44 6.77 -1.72
CA LEU A 135 -3.49 7.43 -0.93
C LEU A 135 -4.45 8.14 -1.85
N LEU A 136 -5.74 7.83 -1.72
CA LEU A 136 -6.80 8.42 -2.53
C LEU A 136 -7.90 8.99 -1.64
N ASP A 137 -8.32 10.22 -1.88
CA ASP A 137 -9.54 10.77 -1.30
C ASP A 137 -10.76 10.20 -2.03
N VAL A 138 -11.59 9.46 -1.30
CA VAL A 138 -12.84 8.85 -1.76
C VAL A 138 -14.07 9.46 -1.08
N SER A 139 -13.92 10.58 -0.38
CA SER A 139 -15.00 11.32 0.30
C SER A 139 -16.03 11.87 -0.69
N LEU A 140 -15.57 12.25 -1.88
CA LEU A 140 -16.39 12.76 -2.96
C LEU A 140 -16.36 11.76 -4.11
N ASN A 141 -17.53 11.52 -4.72
CA ASN A 141 -17.60 10.72 -5.93
C ASN A 141 -16.73 11.33 -7.04
N ALA A 142 -16.29 10.51 -8.00
CA ALA A 142 -15.37 10.93 -9.06
C ALA A 142 -15.92 12.13 -9.86
N GLU A 143 -17.24 12.20 -10.06
CA GLU A 143 -17.94 13.29 -10.75
C GLU A 143 -17.78 14.63 -10.01
N THR A 144 -17.93 14.63 -8.69
CA THR A 144 -17.77 15.83 -7.86
C THR A 144 -16.32 16.29 -7.85
N ARG A 145 -15.35 15.36 -7.84
CA ARG A 145 -13.92 15.68 -7.98
C ARG A 145 -13.60 16.33 -9.33
N LEU A 146 -14.23 15.86 -10.42
CA LEU A 146 -14.06 16.44 -11.76
C LEU A 146 -14.60 17.87 -11.85
N LYS A 147 -15.75 18.16 -11.21
CA LYS A 147 -16.37 19.50 -11.19
C LYS A 147 -15.48 20.57 -10.56
N TYR A 148 -14.62 20.19 -9.61
CA TYR A 148 -13.67 21.12 -8.99
C TYR A 148 -12.36 21.28 -9.76
N GLY A 149 -12.16 20.52 -10.84
CA GLY A 149 -10.97 20.62 -11.70
C GLY A 149 -9.68 20.07 -11.06
N PRO A 150 -8.60 19.97 -11.84
CA PRO A 150 -7.29 19.62 -11.30
C PRO A 150 -6.80 20.70 -10.33
N MET A 151 -6.21 20.26 -9.21
CA MET A 151 -5.68 21.16 -8.19
C MET A 151 -4.58 22.08 -8.75
N ASP A 152 -4.67 23.37 -8.41
CA ASP A 152 -3.62 24.38 -8.59
C ASP A 152 -3.21 24.91 -7.20
N ALA A 153 -1.94 25.28 -7.03
CA ALA A 153 -1.40 25.83 -5.78
C ALA A 153 -2.15 27.09 -5.31
N VAL A 154 -2.80 27.80 -6.25
CA VAL A 154 -3.57 29.02 -6.00
C VAL A 154 -5.00 28.73 -5.54
N ASN A 155 -5.56 27.58 -5.93
CA ASN A 155 -6.92 27.17 -5.61
C ASN A 155 -6.89 25.70 -5.14
N PRO A 156 -6.51 25.45 -3.87
CA PRO A 156 -6.65 24.12 -3.31
C PRO A 156 -8.14 23.76 -3.42
N THR A 157 -8.43 22.63 -4.06
CA THR A 157 -9.77 22.03 -4.03
C THR A 157 -10.24 22.07 -2.58
N PRO A 158 -11.49 22.45 -2.27
CA PRO A 158 -11.97 22.29 -0.91
C PRO A 158 -11.93 20.78 -0.68
N VAL A 159 -10.87 20.31 -0.02
CA VAL A 159 -10.81 18.98 0.55
C VAL A 159 -12.12 18.89 1.31
N GLY A 160 -13.01 18.01 0.84
CA GLY A 160 -14.37 17.90 1.38
C GLY A 160 -14.25 17.95 2.89
N ASP A 161 -15.07 18.78 3.54
CA ASP A 161 -15.03 19.10 4.98
C ASP A 161 -14.12 18.12 5.72
N GLN A 162 -12.93 18.55 6.20
CA GLN A 162 -11.94 17.64 6.81
C GLN A 162 -12.54 16.73 7.90
N ARG A 163 -13.72 17.09 8.43
CA ARG A 163 -14.53 16.28 9.35
C ARG A 163 -15.16 15.03 8.71
N ASN A 164 -15.47 15.07 7.41
CA ASN A 164 -16.10 14.03 6.59
C ASN A 164 -15.14 13.40 5.57
N ARG A 165 -13.82 13.62 5.73
CA ARG A 165 -12.81 13.01 4.87
C ARG A 165 -12.78 11.48 5.04
N CYS A 166 -12.62 10.79 3.92
CA CYS A 166 -12.45 9.35 3.80
C CYS A 166 -11.32 9.06 2.80
N LEU A 167 -10.15 8.71 3.31
CA LEU A 167 -9.02 8.22 2.54
C LEU A 167 -9.13 6.70 2.31
N LYS A 168 -8.83 6.26 1.08
CA LYS A 168 -8.51 4.88 0.75
C LYS A 168 -6.99 4.74 0.65
N LEU A 169 -6.44 3.76 1.35
CA LEU A 169 -5.02 3.49 1.44
C LEU A 169 -4.71 2.16 0.75
N LEU A 170 -3.73 2.18 -0.14
CA LEU A 170 -3.04 0.98 -0.60
C LEU A 170 -1.73 0.89 0.17
N PHE A 171 -1.45 -0.26 0.78
CA PHE A 171 -0.25 -0.41 1.62
C PHE A 171 0.40 -1.79 1.50
N SER A 172 1.66 -1.85 1.92
CA SER A 172 2.51 -3.03 1.93
C SER A 172 3.07 -3.24 3.34
N ASP A 173 3.14 -4.50 3.78
CA ASP A 173 3.86 -4.88 5.00
C ASP A 173 5.33 -5.24 4.70
N GLY A 174 5.76 -5.12 3.44
CA GLY A 174 7.11 -5.46 3.01
C GLY A 174 7.35 -6.95 2.80
N TYR A 175 6.66 -7.87 3.48
CA TYR A 175 7.04 -9.30 3.53
C TYR A 175 6.63 -10.15 2.31
N MET A 176 5.68 -9.72 1.49
CA MET A 176 5.20 -10.55 0.37
C MET A 176 5.85 -10.19 -0.96
N HIS A 177 6.58 -11.14 -1.57
CA HIS A 177 7.03 -11.03 -2.95
C HIS A 177 5.85 -10.84 -3.90
N MET A 178 5.77 -9.68 -4.55
CA MET A 178 5.05 -9.57 -5.81
C MET A 178 5.95 -10.22 -6.85
N LEU A 179 5.98 -11.56 -6.91
CA LEU A 179 6.71 -12.23 -7.97
C LEU A 179 6.15 -11.76 -9.30
N ALA A 180 7.03 -11.14 -10.08
CA ALA A 180 6.81 -10.72 -11.45
C ALA A 180 6.16 -11.84 -12.26
N GLU A 181 5.02 -11.51 -12.88
CA GLU A 181 4.38 -11.96 -14.13
C GLU A 181 4.54 -13.40 -14.69
N HIS A 182 5.53 -14.20 -14.29
CA HIS A 182 5.95 -15.43 -14.97
C HIS A 182 5.71 -16.72 -14.18
N THR A 183 5.20 -16.66 -12.95
CA THR A 183 4.79 -17.85 -12.18
C THR A 183 3.43 -17.66 -11.49
N ARG A 184 2.50 -16.99 -12.17
CA ARG A 184 1.10 -16.91 -11.73
C ARG A 184 0.48 -18.31 -11.79
N THR A 185 0.60 -19.07 -10.71
CA THR A 185 -0.43 -20.06 -10.41
C THR A 185 -1.65 -19.28 -9.90
N ASP A 186 -2.85 -19.64 -10.35
CA ASP A 186 -4.10 -18.92 -10.02
C ASP A 186 -4.39 -18.80 -8.50
N ASN A 187 -3.57 -19.43 -7.65
CA ASN A 187 -3.70 -19.44 -6.19
C ASN A 187 -2.84 -18.40 -5.46
N ASP A 188 -1.86 -17.74 -6.12
CA ASP A 188 -0.94 -16.79 -5.47
C ASP A 188 -1.35 -15.31 -5.61
N ASN A 189 -2.55 -15.06 -6.14
CA ASN A 189 -3.08 -13.71 -6.30
C ASN A 189 -3.64 -13.19 -4.95
N MET A 190 -2.78 -13.06 -3.94
CA MET A 190 -3.18 -12.41 -2.69
C MET A 190 -3.54 -10.95 -3.01
N PRO A 191 -4.74 -10.51 -2.62
CA PRO A 191 -5.22 -9.19 -2.97
C PRO A 191 -4.31 -8.13 -2.35
N ALA A 192 -4.11 -7.06 -3.10
CA ALA A 192 -3.47 -5.85 -2.59
C ALA A 192 -4.12 -5.45 -1.25
N MET A 193 -3.30 -5.08 -0.25
CA MET A 193 -3.83 -4.76 1.07
C MET A 193 -4.39 -3.34 1.06
N VAL A 194 -5.66 -3.22 1.44
CA VAL A 194 -6.40 -1.97 1.38
C VAL A 194 -6.92 -1.60 2.76
N ALA A 195 -6.83 -0.32 3.08
CA ALA A 195 -7.41 0.28 4.26
C ALA A 195 -8.33 1.44 3.87
N MET A 196 -9.28 1.73 4.75
CA MET A 196 -10.18 2.87 4.65
C MET A 196 -10.12 3.66 5.96
N GLU A 197 -9.95 4.97 5.82
CA GLU A 197 -10.10 5.92 6.91
C GLU A 197 -11.58 6.03 7.28
N VAL A 198 -11.96 5.51 8.45
CA VAL A 198 -13.33 5.60 8.97
C VAL A 198 -13.56 6.85 9.84
N SER A 199 -12.47 7.51 10.23
CA SER A 199 -12.46 8.84 10.82
C SER A 199 -11.11 9.52 10.55
N PRO A 200 -11.05 10.85 10.39
CA PRO A 200 -9.85 11.56 9.99
C PRO A 200 -8.59 11.22 10.80
N ILE A 201 -7.51 10.84 10.12
CA ILE A 201 -6.14 10.67 10.62
C ILE A 201 -5.36 11.93 10.26
N ARG A 202 -5.14 12.81 11.24
CA ARG A 202 -4.69 14.19 11.03
C ARG A 202 -3.41 14.33 10.21
N ASP A 203 -2.47 13.41 10.41
CA ASP A 203 -1.15 13.44 9.79
C ASP A 203 -1.11 12.77 8.41
N LEU A 204 -2.25 12.29 7.90
CA LEU A 204 -2.40 11.79 6.54
C LEU A 204 -3.21 12.75 5.68
N SER A 205 -2.84 12.82 4.40
CA SER A 205 -3.61 13.52 3.36
C SER A 205 -3.32 12.91 2.00
N THR A 206 -4.03 13.33 0.96
CA THR A 206 -3.69 12.99 -0.44
C THR A 206 -2.33 13.53 -0.90
N HIS A 207 -1.73 14.46 -0.15
CA HIS A 207 -0.39 14.99 -0.42
C HIS A 207 0.71 14.20 0.30
N SER A 208 0.33 13.22 1.13
CA SER A 208 1.31 12.34 1.75
C SER A 208 2.09 11.60 0.65
N GLN A 209 3.40 11.67 0.76
CA GLN A 209 4.32 11.09 -0.22
C GLN A 209 4.25 9.56 -0.19
N ALA A 210 4.35 8.95 -1.37
CA ALA A 210 4.44 7.51 -1.48
C ALA A 210 5.64 6.97 -0.69
N GLY A 211 5.45 5.81 -0.06
CA GLY A 211 6.43 5.19 0.81
C GLY A 211 6.39 5.64 2.28
N ILE A 212 5.47 6.55 2.65
CA ILE A 212 5.28 6.97 4.04
C ILE A 212 4.99 5.77 4.95
N LYS A 213 5.64 5.74 6.11
CA LYS A 213 5.50 4.66 7.10
C LYS A 213 4.44 5.00 8.13
N ILE A 214 3.62 4.01 8.46
CA ILE A 214 2.64 4.09 9.54
C ILE A 214 2.74 2.86 10.44
N LEU A 215 2.52 3.04 11.74
CA LEU A 215 2.39 1.95 12.70
C LEU A 215 0.91 1.64 12.92
N LEU A 216 0.49 0.44 12.52
CA LEU A 216 -0.83 -0.10 12.83
C LEU A 216 -0.86 -0.58 14.28
N ARG A 217 -1.88 -0.19 15.03
CA ARG A 217 -2.07 -0.53 16.44
C ARG A 217 -3.44 -1.15 16.67
N GLY A 218 -3.47 -2.39 17.14
CA GLY A 218 -4.69 -3.04 17.55
C GLY A 218 -5.43 -2.33 18.69
N PRO A 219 -6.76 -2.54 18.81
CA PRO A 219 -7.58 -3.38 17.95
C PRO A 219 -7.95 -2.69 16.62
N ILE A 220 -8.05 -3.46 15.53
CA ILE A 220 -8.43 -2.94 14.20
C ILE A 220 -9.53 -3.82 13.62
N ASP A 221 -10.67 -3.22 13.28
CA ASP A 221 -11.76 -3.90 12.58
C ASP A 221 -11.36 -4.15 11.11
N VAL A 222 -11.61 -5.35 10.61
CA VAL A 222 -11.39 -5.75 9.22
C VAL A 222 -12.69 -6.29 8.65
N ARG A 223 -13.15 -5.75 7.53
CA ARG A 223 -14.38 -6.19 6.85
C ARG A 223 -14.14 -6.25 5.35
N PHE A 224 -14.57 -7.35 4.72
CA PHE A 224 -14.46 -7.50 3.26
C PHE A 224 -13.03 -7.30 2.72
N GLY A 225 -12.02 -7.71 3.50
CA GLY A 225 -10.61 -7.52 3.17
C GLY A 225 -10.07 -6.11 3.41
N VAL A 226 -10.88 -5.18 3.95
CA VAL A 226 -10.51 -3.79 4.16
C VAL A 226 -10.32 -3.50 5.65
N LEU A 227 -9.18 -2.90 6.00
CA LEU A 227 -8.91 -2.42 7.35
C LEU A 227 -9.63 -1.10 7.61
N HIS A 228 -10.27 -0.96 8.76
CA HIS A 228 -10.94 0.28 9.17
C HIS A 228 -10.01 1.07 10.09
N LEU A 229 -9.39 2.11 9.55
CA LEU A 229 -8.37 2.90 10.24
C LEU A 229 -8.91 4.21 10.78
N HIS A 230 -8.41 4.61 11.94
CA HIS A 230 -8.71 5.87 12.62
C HIS A 230 -7.51 6.31 13.47
N GLU A 231 -7.52 7.55 13.96
CA GLU A 231 -6.40 8.14 14.75
C GLU A 231 -5.99 7.28 15.96
N GLY A 232 -6.95 6.63 16.63
CA GLY A 232 -6.65 5.72 17.75
C GLY A 232 -5.91 4.41 17.41
N ASN A 233 -5.88 3.99 16.14
CA ASN A 233 -5.29 2.71 15.72
C ASN A 233 -4.16 2.86 14.67
N VAL A 234 -3.75 4.09 14.39
CA VAL A 234 -2.64 4.44 13.48
C VAL A 234 -1.74 5.48 14.15
N ILE A 235 -0.42 5.30 14.03
CA ILE A 235 0.56 6.37 14.24
C ILE A 235 1.28 6.62 12.93
N VAL A 236 1.31 7.86 12.45
CA VAL A 236 2.09 8.23 11.28
C VAL A 236 3.54 8.44 11.72
N LEU A 237 4.45 7.65 11.17
CA LEU A 237 5.88 7.75 11.47
C LEU A 237 6.59 8.72 10.51
N GLY A 238 6.02 8.95 9.33
CA GLY A 238 6.58 9.83 8.31
C GLY A 238 7.48 9.09 7.34
N GLY A 239 8.47 9.79 6.80
CA GLY A 239 9.33 9.27 5.74
C GLY A 239 8.65 9.24 4.36
N CYS A 240 9.44 8.86 3.36
CA CYS A 240 9.00 8.65 1.99
C CYS A 240 10.08 7.85 1.25
N VAL A 241 9.67 7.14 0.20
CA VAL A 241 10.60 6.37 -0.65
C VAL A 241 10.73 7.10 -1.96
N ALA A 242 11.92 7.67 -2.22
CA ALA A 242 12.14 8.61 -3.32
C ALA A 242 11.70 8.06 -4.68
N GLU A 243 11.99 6.77 -4.93
CA GLU A 243 11.63 6.08 -6.16
C GLU A 243 10.11 5.97 -6.32
N LEU A 244 9.38 5.69 -5.24
CA LEU A 244 7.91 5.62 -5.25
C LEU A 244 7.28 7.00 -5.39
N VAL A 245 7.91 8.05 -4.86
CA VAL A 245 7.45 9.44 -5.04
C VAL A 245 7.52 9.86 -6.50
N GLU A 246 8.56 9.46 -7.22
CA GLU A 246 8.66 9.73 -8.66
C GLU A 246 7.60 8.96 -9.46
N VAL A 247 7.36 7.68 -9.13
CA VAL A 247 6.26 6.91 -9.73
C VAL A 247 4.91 7.54 -9.44
N GLN A 248 4.68 7.98 -8.19
CA GLN A 248 3.48 8.69 -7.78
C GLN A 248 3.30 9.95 -8.62
N LYS A 249 4.34 10.78 -8.78
CA LYS A 249 4.29 12.01 -9.58
C LYS A 249 3.93 11.72 -11.04
N GLN A 250 4.58 10.74 -11.66
CA GLN A 250 4.30 10.33 -13.04
C GLN A 250 2.85 9.84 -13.20
N ALA A 251 2.35 9.03 -12.27
CA ALA A 251 0.97 8.56 -12.28
C ALA A 251 -0.03 9.72 -12.13
N HIS A 252 0.26 10.72 -11.29
CA HIS A 252 -0.57 11.92 -11.17
C HIS A 252 -0.55 12.76 -12.45
N GLU A 253 0.60 12.92 -13.09
CA GLU A 253 0.71 13.62 -14.37
C GLU A 253 -0.04 12.90 -15.47
N GLN A 254 0.07 11.57 -15.55
CA GLN A 254 -0.68 10.75 -16.49
C GLN A 254 -2.18 10.86 -16.22
N ALA A 255 -2.62 10.75 -14.97
CA ALA A 255 -4.02 10.91 -14.59
C ALA A 255 -4.55 12.31 -14.96
N LYS A 256 -3.75 13.37 -14.77
CA LYS A 256 -4.10 14.73 -15.22
C LYS A 256 -4.25 14.82 -16.73
N ARG A 257 -3.32 14.22 -17.49
CA ARG A 257 -3.41 14.16 -18.97
C ARG A 257 -4.68 13.41 -19.38
N THR A 258 -4.94 12.24 -18.81
CA THR A 258 -6.10 11.41 -19.17
C THR A 258 -7.43 12.01 -18.73
N ALA A 259 -7.49 12.66 -17.56
CA ALA A 259 -8.68 13.36 -17.06
C ALA A 259 -8.92 14.71 -17.76
N GLY A 260 -7.88 15.31 -18.35
CA GLY A 260 -7.95 16.54 -19.15
C GLY A 260 -8.47 16.36 -20.57
N PHE A 261 -8.50 15.13 -21.10
CA PHE A 261 -9.25 14.81 -22.33
C PHE A 261 -10.69 14.49 -21.93
N GLY A 262 -11.56 15.51 -21.99
CA GLY A 262 -12.99 15.46 -21.68
C GLY A 262 -13.80 14.49 -22.54
N VAL A 263 -13.54 13.20 -22.40
CA VAL A 263 -14.33 12.11 -22.94
C VAL A 263 -14.59 11.14 -21.78
N ASP A 264 -15.77 11.31 -21.17
CA ASP A 264 -16.37 10.42 -20.17
C ASP A 264 -16.07 8.95 -20.51
N ALA A 265 -15.74 8.12 -19.51
CA ALA A 265 -15.53 6.68 -19.71
C ALA A 265 -16.74 6.02 -20.41
N THR A 266 -17.94 6.58 -20.20
CA THR A 266 -19.19 6.21 -20.85
C THR A 266 -19.22 6.63 -22.33
N VAL A 267 -18.71 7.81 -22.68
CA VAL A 267 -18.56 8.25 -24.08
C VAL A 267 -17.48 7.46 -24.78
N ARG A 268 -16.39 7.10 -24.11
CA ARG A 268 -15.37 6.20 -24.68
C ARG A 268 -15.96 4.80 -24.96
N ALA A 269 -16.78 4.27 -24.06
CA ALA A 269 -17.50 3.01 -24.26
C ALA A 269 -18.59 3.09 -25.35
N LEU A 270 -19.17 4.26 -25.61
CA LEU A 270 -20.20 4.48 -26.63
C LEU A 270 -19.65 4.88 -28.02
N VAL A 271 -18.45 5.49 -28.06
CA VAL A 271 -17.78 5.93 -29.29
C VAL A 271 -16.76 4.90 -29.78
N SER A 272 -16.30 3.96 -28.94
CA SER A 272 -15.67 2.72 -29.40
C SER A 272 -16.70 1.78 -30.02
N ASN A 273 -17.30 2.22 -31.13
CA ASN A 273 -17.67 1.31 -32.19
C ASN A 273 -16.37 0.89 -32.89
N HIS A 274 -16.17 -0.42 -32.95
CA HIS A 274 -15.17 -1.13 -33.77
C HIS A 274 -14.67 -0.35 -34.99
N THR A 275 -13.39 0.04 -34.97
CA THR A 275 -12.37 -0.12 -36.03
C THR A 275 -11.24 0.87 -35.79
N THR A 276 -10.08 0.36 -35.39
CA THR A 276 -8.70 0.85 -35.59
C THR A 276 -7.88 -0.12 -34.73
N ASP A 277 -7.56 -1.32 -35.21
CA ASP A 277 -6.50 -1.59 -36.19
C ASP A 277 -5.33 -0.61 -36.02
N ASP A 278 -4.26 -1.15 -35.43
CA ASP A 278 -2.84 -0.80 -35.58
C ASP A 278 -2.50 0.69 -35.67
N VAL A 279 -1.92 1.22 -34.58
CA VAL A 279 -0.92 2.28 -34.69
C VAL A 279 0.26 1.93 -33.79
N ASP A 280 1.08 1.04 -34.33
CA ASP A 280 2.54 1.11 -34.42
C ASP A 280 3.32 1.74 -33.26
N ALA A 281 4.08 0.85 -32.62
CA ALA A 281 5.40 1.13 -32.12
C ALA A 281 6.32 1.66 -33.25
N ASP A 282 7.26 2.53 -32.86
CA ASP A 282 8.43 3.02 -33.61
C ASP A 282 8.19 4.15 -34.63
N GLY A 283 8.78 5.34 -34.38
CA GLY A 283 8.86 6.39 -35.40
C GLY A 283 9.39 7.74 -34.92
N ASN A 284 10.65 8.03 -35.25
CA ASN A 284 11.40 9.28 -35.02
C ASN A 284 10.79 10.55 -35.67
N GLY A 285 11.22 11.71 -35.14
CA GLY A 285 11.32 12.99 -35.86
C GLY A 285 10.12 13.94 -35.69
N GLU A 286 10.25 15.27 -35.61
CA GLU A 286 11.38 16.18 -35.75
C GLU A 286 11.07 17.50 -35.00
N ASP A 287 12.14 18.23 -34.69
CA ASP A 287 12.14 19.61 -34.21
C ASP A 287 11.29 20.54 -35.10
N TYR A 288 10.38 21.30 -34.48
CA TYR A 288 9.83 22.51 -35.10
C TYR A 288 10.63 23.72 -34.64
N VAL A 289 11.56 24.13 -35.51
CA VAL A 289 12.18 25.46 -35.54
C VAL A 289 11.08 26.47 -35.91
N ALA A 290 10.83 27.45 -35.04
CA ALA A 290 9.97 28.58 -35.37
C ALA A 290 10.78 29.57 -36.24
N ASP A 291 10.37 29.66 -37.50
CA ASP A 291 10.88 30.59 -38.51
C ASP A 291 10.31 31.99 -38.25
N GLU A 292 11.20 32.96 -37.98
CA GLU A 292 10.89 34.38 -38.04
C GLU A 292 10.80 34.80 -39.50
N SER A 293 9.60 35.11 -39.98
CA SER A 293 9.44 35.94 -41.17
C SER A 293 8.46 37.08 -40.95
N GLU A 294 8.96 38.21 -41.41
CA GLU A 294 8.59 39.61 -41.24
C GLU A 294 7.44 40.02 -42.21
N GLN A 295 6.88 41.22 -41.94
CA GLN A 295 6.14 42.12 -42.84
C GLN A 295 4.60 42.04 -42.86
N ALA A 296 3.96 42.96 -42.12
CA ALA A 296 3.44 44.21 -42.70
C ALA A 296 3.34 45.31 -41.62
#